data_AF-A0A379T4B2-F1
#
_entry.id   AF-A0A379T4B2-F1
#
_cell.length_a   1.000
_cell.length_b   1.000
_cell.length_c   1.000
_cell.angle_alpha   90.00
_cell.angle_beta   90.00
_cell.angle_gamma   90.00
#
_symmetry.space_group_name_H-M   'P 1'
#
loop_
_entity.id
_entity.type
_entity.pdbx_description
1 polymer ?
#
loop_
_entity_poly.entity_id
_entity_poly.type
_entity_poly.pdbx_seq_one_letter_code
_entity_poly.pdbx_strand_id
1 'polypeptide(L)'
;MANLAESQPDREVEKRGPAIAQAFDAEGKPSKAAEGWARGCGITVDQAERLKTGKGEWLLYRAHVKGESTEALVPNMVATSLAKLPIPKLMRWGASDVHFVRPVHTVTLLLGDNVIPATILGIQSDRVIRGHRFMGEPEFTIDTADQYPQILLERGKVIADYEARKAKIKSGCGRGGAQDWRQCRPERKPAGRSRLAGGMAGGIDGEIRRKIPRCACRSAGVHHEGRPEVFPGL
;
A
#
# COMPACT_ATOMS: atom_id res chain seq x y z
N MET A 1 5.23 4.99 -20.68
CA MET A 1 4.33 4.79 -19.51
C MET A 1 3.41 6.00 -19.51
N ALA A 2 2.09 5.93 -19.45
CA ALA A 2 1.16 4.85 -19.10
C ALA A 2 -0.11 4.90 -19.96
N ASN A 3 -0.43 3.82 -20.68
CA ASN A 3 -1.73 3.66 -21.34
C ASN A 3 -2.71 2.99 -20.36
N LEU A 4 -3.14 3.74 -19.34
CA LEU A 4 -4.22 3.29 -18.48
C LEU A 4 -5.54 3.54 -19.22
N ALA A 5 -6.35 2.49 -19.41
CA ALA A 5 -7.66 2.64 -20.04
C ALA A 5 -8.57 3.52 -19.18
N GLU A 6 -9.37 4.37 -19.81
CA GLU A 6 -10.31 5.28 -19.12
C GLU A 6 -11.50 4.54 -18.49
N SER A 7 -11.79 3.34 -18.99
CA SER A 7 -12.82 2.46 -18.44
C SER A 7 -12.41 1.00 -18.51
N GLN A 8 -12.95 0.20 -17.61
CA GLN A 8 -12.91 -1.25 -17.76
C GLN A 8 -13.72 -1.65 -19.00
N PRO A 9 -13.28 -2.63 -19.82
CA PRO A 9 -14.12 -3.15 -20.89
C PRO A 9 -15.35 -3.86 -20.30
N ASP A 10 -16.47 -3.76 -20.99
CA ASP A 10 -17.67 -4.53 -20.67
C ASP A 10 -17.32 -6.02 -20.66
N ARG A 11 -17.80 -6.73 -19.64
CA ARG A 11 -17.59 -8.17 -19.52
C ARG A 11 -18.91 -8.89 -19.42
N GLU A 12 -19.01 -9.97 -20.16
CA GLU A 12 -20.06 -10.96 -19.98
C GLU A 12 -19.60 -11.93 -18.90
N VAL A 13 -20.34 -11.99 -17.79
CA VAL A 13 -20.11 -12.97 -16.73
C VAL A 13 -21.15 -14.06 -16.90
N GLU A 14 -20.69 -15.23 -17.32
CA GLU A 14 -21.50 -16.43 -17.37
C GLU A 14 -21.61 -17.06 -15.98
N LYS A 15 -22.82 -17.05 -15.42
CA LYS A 15 -23.15 -17.79 -14.20
C LYS A 15 -23.89 -19.06 -14.59
N ARG A 16 -23.31 -20.20 -14.27
CA ARG A 16 -23.96 -21.51 -14.44
C ARG A 16 -24.80 -21.82 -13.21
N GLY A 17 -26.06 -22.15 -13.44
CA GLY A 17 -27.01 -22.61 -12.44
C GLY A 17 -27.03 -24.13 -12.31
N PRO A 18 -28.01 -24.68 -11.59
CA PRO A 18 -28.19 -26.12 -11.46
C PRO A 18 -28.60 -26.79 -12.79
N ALA A 19 -28.40 -28.10 -12.88
CA ALA A 19 -28.86 -28.90 -14.03
C ALA A 19 -30.39 -28.84 -14.14
N ILE A 20 -30.93 -28.85 -15.37
CA ILE A 20 -32.38 -28.76 -15.63
C ILE A 20 -33.16 -29.85 -14.88
N ALA A 21 -32.60 -31.06 -14.81
CA ALA A 21 -33.17 -32.19 -14.07
C ALA A 21 -33.33 -31.94 -12.55
N GLN A 22 -32.56 -31.00 -11.98
CA GLN A 22 -32.66 -30.57 -10.58
C GLN A 22 -33.28 -29.18 -10.42
N ALA A 23 -33.46 -28.46 -11.53
CA ALA A 23 -34.01 -27.12 -11.54
C ALA A 23 -35.53 -27.09 -11.64
N PHE A 24 -36.16 -28.13 -12.20
CA PHE A 24 -37.61 -28.27 -12.29
C PHE A 24 -38.05 -29.57 -11.62
N ASP A 25 -39.17 -29.52 -10.89
CA ASP A 25 -39.81 -30.71 -10.37
C ASP A 25 -40.64 -31.45 -11.44
N ALA A 26 -41.23 -32.59 -11.07
CA ALA A 26 -42.08 -33.38 -11.96
C ALA A 26 -43.36 -32.65 -12.42
N GLU A 27 -43.71 -31.53 -11.78
CA GLU A 27 -44.88 -30.69 -12.08
C GLU A 27 -44.50 -29.47 -12.94
N GLY A 28 -43.22 -29.32 -13.29
CA GLY A 28 -42.69 -28.20 -14.08
C GLY A 28 -42.51 -26.91 -13.29
N LYS A 29 -42.60 -26.94 -11.95
CA LYS A 29 -42.32 -25.78 -11.10
C LYS A 29 -40.82 -25.68 -10.81
N PRO A 30 -40.28 -24.45 -10.69
CA PRO A 30 -38.88 -24.25 -10.36
C PRO A 30 -38.59 -24.75 -8.93
N SER A 31 -37.48 -25.47 -8.77
CA SER A 31 -37.02 -25.95 -7.47
C SER A 31 -36.48 -24.80 -6.63
N LYS A 32 -36.48 -24.96 -5.30
CA LYS A 32 -35.90 -23.95 -4.38
C LYS A 32 -34.44 -23.61 -4.71
N ALA A 33 -33.69 -24.55 -5.28
CA ALA A 33 -32.31 -24.32 -5.72
C ALA A 33 -32.25 -23.42 -6.97
N ALA A 34 -33.15 -23.61 -7.93
CA ALA A 34 -33.26 -22.74 -9.11
C ALA A 34 -33.73 -21.33 -8.73
N GLU A 35 -34.72 -21.21 -7.84
CA GLU A 35 -35.20 -19.91 -7.34
C GLU A 35 -34.12 -19.14 -6.56
N GLY A 36 -33.38 -19.85 -5.69
CA GLY A 36 -32.28 -19.24 -4.92
C GLY A 36 -31.14 -18.76 -5.82
N TRP A 37 -30.80 -19.55 -6.84
CA TRP A 37 -29.81 -19.16 -7.84
C TRP A 37 -30.27 -17.97 -8.69
N ALA A 38 -31.52 -17.98 -9.17
CA ALA A 38 -32.08 -16.91 -9.97
C ALA A 38 -32.12 -15.59 -9.17
N ARG A 39 -32.54 -15.64 -7.90
CA ARG A 39 -32.49 -14.51 -6.97
C ARG A 39 -31.06 -13.99 -6.76
N GLY A 40 -30.08 -14.88 -6.62
CA GLY A 40 -28.66 -14.50 -6.51
C GLY A 40 -28.08 -13.90 -7.80
N CYS A 41 -28.74 -14.12 -8.93
CA CYS A 41 -28.42 -13.51 -10.22
C CYS A 41 -29.24 -12.25 -10.52
N GLY A 42 -30.27 -11.95 -9.72
CA GLY A 42 -31.17 -10.81 -9.92
C GLY A 42 -32.22 -11.03 -11.02
N ILE A 43 -32.45 -12.28 -11.43
CA ILE A 43 -33.40 -12.66 -12.49
C ILE A 43 -34.49 -13.61 -11.98
N THR A 44 -35.54 -13.81 -12.75
CA THR A 44 -36.49 -14.92 -12.55
C THR A 44 -36.00 -16.19 -13.25
N VAL A 45 -36.47 -17.36 -12.81
CA VAL A 45 -36.05 -18.65 -13.41
C VAL A 45 -36.44 -18.73 -14.90
N ASP A 46 -37.51 -18.03 -15.30
CA ASP A 46 -37.98 -17.97 -16.70
C ASP A 46 -37.05 -17.17 -17.62
N GLN A 47 -36.24 -16.27 -17.06
CA GLN A 47 -35.27 -15.45 -17.79
C GLN A 47 -33.92 -16.17 -17.99
N ALA A 48 -33.77 -17.39 -17.48
CA ALA A 48 -32.55 -18.16 -17.59
C ALA A 48 -32.46 -18.92 -18.93
N GLU A 49 -31.29 -18.85 -19.55
CA GLU A 49 -30.98 -19.62 -20.76
C GLU A 49 -30.71 -21.09 -20.42
N ARG A 50 -30.88 -21.98 -21.41
CA ARG A 50 -30.58 -23.41 -21.25
C ARG A 50 -29.37 -23.77 -22.09
N LEU A 51 -28.29 -24.19 -21.43
CA LEU A 51 -27.08 -24.64 -22.10
C LEU A 51 -27.08 -26.18 -22.17
N LYS A 52 -27.22 -26.72 -23.38
CA LYS A 52 -27.05 -28.16 -23.62
C LYS A 52 -25.57 -28.48 -23.83
N THR A 53 -24.98 -29.24 -22.91
CA THR A 53 -23.66 -29.84 -23.10
C THR A 53 -23.79 -31.36 -23.14
N GLY A 54 -22.82 -32.07 -23.72
CA GLY A 54 -22.86 -33.54 -23.81
C GLY A 54 -22.93 -34.30 -22.47
N LYS A 55 -22.83 -33.59 -21.34
CA LYS A 55 -22.93 -34.11 -19.97
C LYS A 55 -24.25 -33.73 -19.25
N GLY A 56 -25.16 -33.02 -19.93
CA GLY A 56 -26.46 -32.61 -19.37
C GLY A 56 -26.90 -31.21 -19.79
N GLU A 57 -28.15 -30.88 -19.49
CA GLU A 57 -28.70 -29.53 -19.68
C GLU A 57 -28.58 -28.72 -18.38
N TRP A 58 -28.08 -27.49 -18.48
CA TRP A 58 -27.84 -26.60 -17.35
C TRP A 58 -28.53 -25.26 -17.54
N LEU A 59 -28.97 -24.63 -16.45
CA LEU A 59 -29.38 -23.23 -16.49
C LEU A 59 -28.15 -22.33 -16.62
N LEU A 60 -28.25 -21.30 -17.45
CA LEU A 60 -27.21 -20.33 -17.71
C LEU A 60 -27.79 -18.92 -17.59
N TYR A 61 -27.06 -18.03 -16.94
CA TYR A 61 -27.34 -16.61 -16.98
C TYR A 61 -26.10 -15.86 -17.45
N ARG A 62 -26.24 -15.08 -18.51
CA ARG A 62 -25.21 -14.16 -19.00
C ARG A 62 -25.50 -12.77 -18.45
N ALA A 63 -24.75 -12.39 -17.42
CA ALA A 63 -24.83 -11.04 -16.90
C ALA A 63 -23.89 -10.14 -17.70
N HIS A 64 -24.44 -9.14 -18.40
CA HIS A 64 -23.63 -8.03 -18.91
C HIS A 64 -23.25 -7.12 -17.75
N VAL A 65 -21.98 -7.16 -17.36
CA VAL A 65 -21.42 -6.22 -16.39
C VAL A 65 -20.80 -5.08 -17.17
N LYS A 66 -21.49 -3.93 -17.16
CA LYS A 66 -20.98 -2.70 -17.76
C LYS A 66 -19.68 -2.31 -17.06
N GLY A 67 -18.68 -1.95 -17.84
CA GLY A 67 -17.41 -1.44 -17.35
C GLY A 67 -17.61 -0.17 -16.52
N GLU A 68 -16.91 -0.09 -15.40
CA GLU A 68 -16.86 1.14 -14.61
C GLU A 68 -15.72 2.04 -15.09
N SER A 69 -15.91 3.36 -14.95
CA SER A 69 -14.86 4.33 -15.23
C SER A 69 -13.69 4.16 -14.27
N THR A 70 -12.47 4.38 -14.76
CA THR A 70 -11.24 4.30 -13.96
C THR A 70 -11.27 5.31 -12.81
N GLU A 71 -11.86 6.48 -13.01
CA GLU A 71 -12.02 7.51 -11.96
C GLU A 71 -12.85 7.02 -10.77
N ALA A 72 -13.92 6.26 -11.01
CA ALA A 72 -14.76 5.69 -9.96
C ALA A 72 -14.11 4.48 -9.26
N LEU A 73 -13.34 3.68 -10.00
CA LEU A 73 -12.73 2.45 -9.50
C LEU A 73 -11.49 2.71 -8.64
N VAL A 74 -10.62 3.63 -9.07
CA VAL A 74 -9.30 3.86 -8.45
C VAL A 74 -9.39 4.18 -6.95
N PRO A 75 -10.28 5.07 -6.47
CA PRO A 75 -10.39 5.36 -5.04
C PRO A 75 -10.68 4.13 -4.18
N ASN A 76 -11.62 3.29 -4.62
CA ASN A 76 -12.01 2.06 -3.92
C ASN A 76 -10.89 1.02 -3.95
N MET A 77 -10.19 0.90 -5.08
CA MET A 77 -9.03 0.02 -5.20
C MET A 77 -7.90 0.42 -4.27
N VAL A 78 -7.59 1.72 -4.19
CA VAL A 78 -6.58 2.27 -3.27
C VAL A 78 -6.99 2.01 -1.82
N ALA A 79 -8.21 2.32 -1.44
CA ALA A 79 -8.72 2.10 -0.08
C ALA A 79 -8.65 0.61 0.31
N THR A 80 -9.09 -0.29 -0.58
CA THR A 80 -9.04 -1.74 -0.35
C THR A 80 -7.61 -2.25 -0.25
N SER A 81 -6.70 -1.73 -1.09
CA SER A 81 -5.30 -2.13 -1.07
C SER A 81 -4.62 -1.70 0.23
N LEU A 82 -4.89 -0.48 0.70
CA LEU A 82 -4.39 0.03 1.98
C LEU A 82 -4.91 -0.80 3.16
N ALA A 83 -6.18 -1.21 3.14
CA ALA A 83 -6.78 -2.05 4.19
C ALA A 83 -6.19 -3.47 4.23
N LYS A 84 -5.72 -4.00 3.08
CA LYS A 84 -5.14 -5.34 2.97
C LYS A 84 -3.65 -5.41 3.33
N LEU A 85 -2.98 -4.28 3.54
CA LEU A 85 -1.57 -4.28 3.90
C LEU A 85 -1.36 -4.93 5.27
N PRO A 86 -0.52 -5.97 5.39
CA PRO A 86 -0.24 -6.62 6.67
C PRO A 86 0.65 -5.69 7.52
N ILE A 87 0.02 -4.90 8.41
CA ILE A 87 0.71 -3.96 9.29
C ILE A 87 0.67 -4.50 10.73
N PRO A 88 1.82 -4.90 11.30
CA PRO A 88 1.86 -5.51 12.64
C PRO A 88 1.59 -4.51 13.77
N LYS A 89 1.80 -3.20 13.53
CA LYS A 89 1.53 -2.15 14.51
C LYS A 89 0.97 -0.91 13.82
N LEU A 90 -0.33 -0.72 14.00
CA LEU A 90 -1.03 0.47 13.54
C LEU A 90 -0.84 1.61 14.55
N MET A 91 -0.69 2.83 14.05
CA MET A 91 -0.68 4.04 14.86
C MET A 91 -1.97 4.83 14.60
N ARG A 92 -2.56 5.35 15.67
CA ARG A 92 -3.57 6.41 15.63
C ARG A 92 -2.86 7.76 15.78
N TRP A 93 -3.29 8.78 15.05
CA TRP A 93 -2.74 10.13 15.19
C TRP A 93 -3.84 11.20 15.20
N GLY A 94 -3.64 12.24 16.01
CA GLY A 94 -4.64 13.30 16.19
C GLY A 94 -5.95 12.78 16.81
N ALA A 95 -7.06 13.40 16.42
CA ALA A 95 -8.42 12.99 16.80
C ALA A 95 -9.08 12.02 15.79
N SER A 96 -8.35 11.58 14.76
CA SER A 96 -8.89 10.73 13.71
C SER A 96 -8.96 9.26 14.15
N ASP A 97 -9.95 8.53 13.63
CA ASP A 97 -10.08 7.07 13.80
C ASP A 97 -9.36 6.29 12.70
N VAL A 98 -8.60 6.99 11.84
CA VAL A 98 -7.78 6.40 10.81
C VAL A 98 -6.49 5.82 11.39
N HIS A 99 -6.18 4.60 10.98
CA HIS A 99 -5.04 3.82 11.46
C HIS A 99 -4.08 3.51 10.32
N PHE A 100 -2.80 3.86 10.45
CA PHE A 100 -1.75 3.53 9.47
C PHE A 100 -0.37 3.49 10.13
N VAL A 101 0.65 3.01 9.42
CA VAL A 101 2.03 2.87 9.97
C VAL A 101 2.60 4.24 10.40
N ARG A 102 2.26 5.31 9.67
CA ARG A 102 2.74 6.68 9.89
C ARG A 102 1.64 7.68 9.52
N PRO A 103 1.65 8.88 10.11
CA PRO A 103 0.77 9.96 9.67
C PRO A 103 1.01 10.27 8.20
N VAL A 104 -0.06 10.16 7.42
CA VAL A 104 -0.09 10.66 6.04
C VAL A 104 -0.44 12.14 6.12
N HIS A 105 0.19 12.96 5.28
CA HIS A 105 -0.06 14.42 5.25
C HIS A 105 -0.68 14.87 3.93
N THR A 106 -0.45 14.14 2.86
CA THR A 106 -0.83 14.54 1.50
C THR A 106 -1.16 13.30 0.70
N VAL A 107 -2.18 13.40 -0.15
CA VAL A 107 -2.63 12.35 -1.06
C VAL A 107 -2.79 13.00 -2.43
N THR A 108 -2.19 12.41 -3.46
CA THR A 108 -2.29 12.89 -4.84
C THR A 108 -2.80 11.77 -5.72
N LEU A 109 -4.00 11.94 -6.26
CA LEU A 109 -4.62 11.01 -7.22
C LEU A 109 -4.89 11.79 -8.51
N LEU A 110 -4.17 11.44 -9.58
CA LEU A 110 -4.29 12.04 -10.90
C LEU A 110 -4.50 10.96 -11.94
N LEU A 111 -5.41 11.22 -12.88
CA LEU A 111 -5.60 10.45 -14.11
C LEU A 111 -5.36 11.39 -15.28
N GLY A 112 -4.21 11.24 -15.95
CA GLY A 112 -3.75 12.23 -16.92
C GLY A 112 -3.54 13.58 -16.22
N ASP A 113 -4.30 14.59 -16.62
CA ASP A 113 -4.33 15.94 -16.06
C ASP A 113 -5.45 16.18 -15.03
N ASN A 114 -6.39 15.24 -14.90
CA ASN A 114 -7.56 15.36 -14.03
C ASN A 114 -7.28 14.85 -12.62
N VAL A 115 -7.76 15.59 -11.62
CA VAL A 115 -7.75 15.18 -10.21
C VAL A 115 -8.95 14.30 -9.94
N ILE A 116 -8.70 13.10 -9.41
CA ILE A 116 -9.79 12.24 -8.93
C ILE A 116 -10.13 12.64 -7.50
N PRO A 117 -11.33 13.19 -7.22
CA PRO A 117 -11.73 13.57 -5.87
C PRO A 117 -11.97 12.32 -5.02
N ALA A 118 -11.15 12.13 -3.98
CA ALA A 118 -11.22 10.99 -3.10
C ALA A 118 -10.69 11.33 -1.71
N THR A 119 -11.31 10.76 -0.68
CA THR A 119 -10.80 10.84 0.69
C THR A 119 -10.07 9.55 1.04
N ILE A 120 -8.75 9.60 1.13
CA ILE A 120 -7.91 8.45 1.48
C ILE A 120 -7.27 8.71 2.84
N LEU A 121 -7.48 7.80 3.80
CA LEU A 121 -6.94 7.92 5.16
C LEU A 121 -7.29 9.27 5.84
N GLY A 122 -8.48 9.81 5.54
CA GLY A 122 -8.98 11.07 6.10
C GLY A 122 -8.43 12.34 5.43
N ILE A 123 -7.74 12.21 4.29
CA ILE A 123 -7.13 13.32 3.55
C ILE A 123 -7.75 13.39 2.16
N GLN A 124 -8.13 14.58 1.73
CA GLN A 124 -8.62 14.81 0.36
C GLN A 124 -7.47 14.74 -0.63
N SER A 125 -7.71 14.07 -1.76
CA SER A 125 -6.78 14.05 -2.88
C SER A 125 -6.65 15.43 -3.52
N ASP A 126 -5.43 15.82 -3.87
CA ASP A 126 -5.13 17.07 -4.56
C ASP A 126 -3.84 16.96 -5.39
N ARG A 127 -3.55 17.96 -6.21
CA ARG A 127 -2.35 18.07 -7.08
C ARG A 127 -1.06 18.36 -6.31
N VAL A 128 -1.18 18.59 -5.01
CA VAL A 128 -0.10 19.03 -4.13
C VAL A 128 0.81 17.87 -3.79
N ILE A 129 2.12 18.06 -3.95
CA ILE A 129 3.17 17.09 -3.64
C ILE A 129 4.20 17.75 -2.72
N ARG A 130 4.84 16.94 -1.88
CA ARG A 130 5.89 17.39 -0.96
C ARG A 130 7.23 16.74 -1.28
N GLY A 131 8.26 17.59 -1.40
CA GLY A 131 9.63 17.16 -1.65
C GLY A 131 10.40 16.73 -0.40
N HIS A 132 11.69 16.50 -0.56
CA HIS A 132 12.59 16.19 0.55
C HIS A 132 12.74 17.39 1.49
N ARG A 133 12.46 17.19 2.79
CA ARG A 133 12.37 18.25 3.83
C ARG A 133 13.54 19.24 3.90
N PHE A 134 14.74 18.83 3.49
CA PHE A 134 15.96 19.64 3.60
C PHE A 134 16.57 20.05 2.26
N MET A 135 16.32 19.28 1.20
CA MET A 135 17.07 19.41 -0.07
C MET A 135 16.18 19.82 -1.23
N GLY A 136 14.88 19.52 -1.12
CA GLY A 136 13.90 19.85 -2.12
C GLY A 136 12.97 20.95 -1.65
N GLU A 137 12.11 21.36 -2.56
CA GLU A 137 11.03 22.30 -2.28
C GLU A 137 10.00 21.67 -1.32
N PRO A 138 9.50 22.42 -0.31
CA PRO A 138 8.62 21.86 0.71
C PRO A 138 7.28 21.39 0.14
N GLU A 139 6.72 22.13 -0.83
CA GLU A 139 5.43 21.85 -1.43
C GLU A 139 5.35 22.42 -2.85
N PHE A 140 4.79 21.67 -3.80
CA PHE A 140 4.59 22.09 -5.18
C PHE A 140 3.47 21.27 -5.85
N THR A 141 2.90 21.79 -6.93
CA THR A 141 1.86 21.11 -7.71
C THR A 141 2.41 20.48 -8.99
N ILE A 142 1.71 19.48 -9.49
CA ILE A 142 1.97 18.87 -10.81
C ILE A 142 0.75 18.98 -11.70
N ASP A 143 0.95 19.13 -13.01
CA ASP A 143 -0.15 19.32 -13.94
C ASP A 143 -0.68 18.02 -14.52
N THR A 144 0.22 17.11 -14.85
CA THR A 144 -0.10 15.81 -15.43
C THR A 144 0.62 14.71 -14.66
N ALA A 145 -0.01 13.55 -14.53
CA ALA A 145 0.53 12.38 -13.85
C ALA A 145 1.91 11.95 -14.40
N ASP A 146 2.15 12.10 -15.71
CA ASP A 146 3.41 11.72 -16.35
C ASP A 146 4.60 12.58 -15.92
N GLN A 147 4.35 13.81 -15.45
CA GLN A 147 5.40 14.72 -14.98
C GLN A 147 5.92 14.33 -13.59
N TYR A 148 5.18 13.48 -12.86
CA TYR A 148 5.49 13.13 -11.48
C TYR A 148 6.94 12.68 -11.24
N PRO A 149 7.52 11.72 -12.01
CA PRO A 149 8.87 11.25 -11.74
C PRO A 149 9.93 12.33 -11.94
N GLN A 150 9.79 13.14 -12.99
CA GLN A 150 10.78 14.16 -13.35
C GLN A 150 10.73 15.34 -12.38
N ILE A 151 9.54 15.88 -12.11
CA ILE A 151 9.36 17.01 -11.19
C ILE A 151 9.82 16.63 -9.78
N LEU A 152 9.48 15.42 -9.32
CA LEU A 152 9.89 14.97 -7.99
C LEU A 152 11.42 14.79 -7.88
N LEU A 153 12.08 14.39 -8.96
CA LEU A 153 13.54 14.30 -9.01
C LEU A 153 14.22 15.67 -8.98
N GLU A 154 13.74 16.61 -9.80
CA GLU A 154 14.38 17.92 -9.99
C GLU A 154 14.11 18.87 -8.83
N ARG A 155 12.83 19.06 -8.47
CA ARG A 155 12.38 19.98 -7.42
C ARG A 155 12.32 19.32 -6.05
N GLY A 156 11.78 18.10 -6.00
CA GLY A 156 11.65 17.35 -4.75
C GLY A 156 12.94 16.70 -4.26
N LYS A 157 13.95 16.52 -5.12
CA LYS A 157 15.18 15.74 -4.86
C LYS A 157 14.92 14.29 -4.43
N VAL A 158 13.80 13.70 -4.87
CA VAL A 158 13.41 12.33 -4.56
C VAL A 158 13.27 11.52 -5.85
N ILE A 159 13.91 10.34 -5.89
CA ILE A 159 13.80 9.42 -7.03
C ILE A 159 12.55 8.55 -6.83
N ALA A 160 11.48 8.85 -7.55
CA ALA A 160 10.23 8.08 -7.51
C ALA A 160 10.43 6.61 -7.93
N ASP A 161 11.13 6.40 -9.05
CA ASP A 161 11.33 5.08 -9.64
C ASP A 161 12.24 4.19 -8.77
N TYR A 162 11.77 2.97 -8.49
CA TYR A 162 12.46 2.02 -7.62
C TYR A 162 13.74 1.47 -8.27
N GLU A 163 13.69 1.08 -9.54
CA GLU A 163 14.83 0.49 -10.24
C GLU A 163 15.93 1.52 -10.50
N ALA A 164 15.56 2.75 -10.89
CA ALA A 164 16.48 3.87 -11.03
C ALA A 164 17.18 4.20 -9.69
N ARG A 165 16.42 4.20 -8.58
CA ARG A 165 16.96 4.41 -7.24
C ARG A 165 17.94 3.29 -6.85
N LYS A 166 17.56 2.03 -7.09
CA LYS A 166 18.40 0.85 -6.82
C LYS A 166 19.68 0.86 -7.65
N ALA A 167 19.61 1.19 -8.93
CA ALA A 167 20.77 1.32 -9.81
C ALA A 167 21.72 2.42 -9.33
N LYS A 168 21.19 3.59 -8.93
CA LYS A 168 21.99 4.68 -8.36
C LYS A 168 22.73 4.23 -7.10
N ILE A 169 22.04 3.57 -6.17
CA ILE A 169 22.65 3.05 -4.93
C ILE A 169 23.75 2.03 -5.25
N LYS A 170 23.50 1.06 -6.14
CA LYS A 170 24.52 0.08 -6.57
C LYS A 170 25.74 0.77 -7.18
N SER A 171 25.54 1.74 -8.07
CA SER A 171 26.63 2.50 -8.69
C SER A 171 27.42 3.38 -7.71
N GLY A 172 26.77 3.87 -6.64
CA GLY A 172 27.41 4.63 -5.58
C GLY A 172 28.26 3.74 -4.67
N CYS A 173 27.77 2.54 -4.37
CA CYS A 173 28.50 1.56 -3.56
C CYS A 173 29.77 1.05 -4.27
N GLY A 174 29.73 0.89 -5.60
CA GLY A 174 30.92 0.50 -6.39
C GLY A 174 31.99 1.60 -6.51
N ARG A 175 31.61 2.88 -6.40
CA ARG A 175 32.53 4.04 -6.44
C ARG A 175 33.10 4.43 -5.08
N GLY A 176 32.42 4.08 -3.99
CA GLY A 176 32.83 4.36 -2.61
C GLY A 176 33.55 3.20 -1.91
N GLY A 177 33.94 2.15 -2.64
CA GLY A 177 34.68 0.99 -2.13
C GLY A 177 36.13 1.28 -1.74
N ALA A 178 36.38 2.35 -0.97
CA ALA A 178 37.64 2.62 -0.26
C ALA A 178 37.52 3.77 0.76
N GLN A 179 36.33 4.19 1.20
CA GLN A 179 36.22 5.15 2.31
C GLN A 179 35.70 4.44 3.53
N ASP A 180 36.65 4.14 4.40
CA ASP A 180 36.49 3.55 5.72
C ASP A 180 35.34 4.23 6.47
N TRP A 181 34.23 3.51 6.64
CA TRP A 181 33.07 3.97 7.41
C TRP A 181 33.43 4.34 8.87
N ARG A 182 34.62 3.95 9.39
CA ARG A 182 35.11 4.37 10.71
C ARG A 182 35.54 5.84 10.76
N GLN A 183 35.87 6.45 9.62
CA GLN A 183 36.36 7.84 9.53
C GLN A 183 35.23 8.88 9.62
N CYS A 184 33.97 8.49 9.33
CA CYS A 184 32.79 9.35 9.49
C CYS A 184 32.28 9.41 10.95
N ARG A 185 33.13 9.17 11.95
CA ARG A 185 32.78 9.39 13.36
C ARG A 185 33.21 10.81 13.73
N PRO A 186 32.29 11.76 13.98
CA PRO A 186 32.69 13.11 14.37
C PRO A 186 33.50 13.03 15.68
N GLU A 187 34.66 13.69 15.67
CA GLU A 187 35.55 13.82 16.81
C GLU A 187 34.77 14.39 18.00
N ARG A 188 34.61 13.59 19.05
CA ARG A 188 34.07 14.10 20.32
C ARG A 188 35.13 15.02 20.91
N LYS A 189 34.97 16.34 20.76
CA LYS A 189 35.77 17.32 21.52
C LYS A 189 35.63 17.00 23.01
N PRO A 190 36.72 16.80 23.76
CA PRO A 190 36.63 16.64 25.20
C PRO A 190 36.11 17.95 25.81
N ALA A 191 35.07 17.85 26.63
CA ALA A 191 34.55 19.00 27.38
C ALA A 191 35.67 19.56 28.27
N GLY A 192 36.07 20.80 28.01
CA GLY A 192 37.04 21.52 28.83
C GLY A 192 36.54 21.61 30.26
N ARG A 193 37.34 21.11 31.20
CA ARG A 193 37.09 21.19 32.64
C ARG A 193 37.59 22.55 33.13
N SER A 194 36.72 23.56 33.16
CA SER A 194 37.04 24.83 33.84
C SER A 194 37.11 24.59 35.35
N ARG A 195 38.29 24.79 35.95
CA ARG A 195 38.43 24.91 37.41
C ARG A 195 37.83 26.25 37.82
N LEU A 196 36.78 26.22 38.62
CA LEU A 196 36.43 27.34 39.50
C LEU A 196 36.60 26.87 40.94
N ALA A 197 37.33 27.68 41.69
CA ALA A 197 37.70 27.48 43.08
C ALA A 197 36.49 27.66 44.01
N GLY A 198 36.65 27.22 45.25
CA GLY A 198 35.58 26.93 46.20
C GLY A 198 34.81 28.13 46.77
N GLY A 199 33.70 27.80 47.43
CA GLY A 199 32.83 28.77 48.12
C GLY A 199 31.60 28.12 48.76
N MET A 200 31.81 27.58 49.96
CA MET A 200 30.92 27.24 51.08
C MET A 200 29.37 27.16 50.93
N ALA A 201 28.87 26.00 51.39
CA ALA A 201 27.81 25.78 52.39
C ALA A 201 26.34 26.18 52.12
N GLY A 202 25.47 25.17 52.22
CA GLY A 202 24.13 25.30 52.80
C GLY A 202 22.98 24.73 51.96
N GLY A 203 22.33 23.68 52.47
CA GLY A 203 20.89 23.49 52.26
C GLY A 203 20.41 22.25 51.52
N ILE A 204 19.94 21.29 52.33
CA ILE A 204 18.69 20.49 52.22
C ILE A 204 18.41 19.57 51.01
N ASP A 205 18.11 18.32 51.39
CA ASP A 205 17.77 17.12 50.61
C ASP A 205 16.53 17.22 49.70
N GLY A 206 16.54 16.44 48.61
CA GLY A 206 15.34 16.03 47.87
C GLY A 206 15.49 15.91 46.35
N GLU A 207 16.49 15.16 45.87
CA GLU A 207 16.90 15.10 44.47
C GLU A 207 15.94 14.34 43.54
N ILE A 208 15.44 15.08 42.56
CA ILE A 208 14.90 14.62 41.28
C ILE A 208 16.07 14.30 40.33
N ARG A 209 15.87 13.26 39.50
CA ARG A 209 16.49 12.96 38.17
C ARG A 209 17.72 12.03 38.07
N ARG A 210 17.50 11.05 37.17
CA ARG A 210 18.41 10.48 36.15
C ARG A 210 19.37 9.36 36.57
N LYS A 211 18.93 8.11 36.30
CA LYS A 211 19.80 7.01 35.87
C LYS A 211 19.29 6.46 34.52
N ILE A 212 20.00 6.78 33.45
CA ILE A 212 20.03 5.98 32.22
C ILE A 212 21.49 5.53 32.08
N PRO A 213 21.75 4.22 32.09
CA PRO A 213 22.72 3.74 31.11
C PRO A 213 22.34 2.37 30.52
N ARG A 214 22.43 2.28 29.19
CA ARG A 214 23.20 1.30 28.40
C ARG A 214 22.49 0.95 27.09
N CYS A 215 23.05 1.49 26.01
CA CYS A 215 22.88 0.98 24.66
C CYS A 215 23.53 -0.41 24.56
N ALA A 216 22.76 -1.39 24.10
CA ALA A 216 23.26 -2.66 23.59
C ALA A 216 22.76 -2.81 22.14
N CYS A 217 23.47 -2.24 21.17
CA CYS A 217 23.32 -2.64 19.77
C CYS A 217 24.22 -3.84 19.54
N ARG A 218 23.64 -5.04 19.67
CA ARG A 218 24.25 -6.29 19.27
C ARG A 218 24.03 -6.44 17.76
N SER A 219 25.13 -6.61 17.05
CA SER A 219 25.23 -6.99 15.63
C SER A 219 24.51 -8.30 15.35
N ALA A 220 23.74 -8.36 14.27
CA ALA A 220 23.34 -9.62 13.64
C ALA A 220 23.41 -9.44 12.12
N GLY A 221 24.49 -9.97 11.52
CA GLY A 221 24.51 -10.36 10.13
C GLY A 221 23.95 -11.77 10.03
N VAL A 222 23.16 -12.05 8.99
CA VAL A 222 22.79 -13.41 8.61
C VAL A 222 23.17 -13.58 7.14
N HIS A 223 24.28 -14.29 6.94
CA HIS A 223 24.59 -15.00 5.71
C HIS A 223 23.60 -16.17 5.59
N HIS A 224 22.94 -16.32 4.44
CA HIS A 224 22.27 -17.57 4.07
C HIS A 224 23.10 -18.24 2.97
N GLU A 225 23.81 -19.28 3.35
CA GLU A 225 24.37 -20.29 2.47
C GLU A 225 23.51 -21.56 2.65
N GLY A 226 23.20 -22.24 1.55
CA GLY A 226 22.07 -23.16 1.47
C GLY A 226 22.35 -24.64 1.74
N ARG A 227 21.38 -25.43 1.28
CA ARG A 227 21.30 -26.89 1.06
C ARG A 227 20.42 -27.71 2.03
N PRO A 228 19.89 -28.87 1.55
CA PRO A 228 18.47 -29.23 1.64
C PRO A 228 18.19 -30.45 2.52
N GLU A 229 16.93 -30.61 2.95
CA GLU A 229 16.36 -31.85 3.50
C GLU A 229 14.97 -32.03 2.83
N VAL A 230 14.75 -33.01 1.95
CA VAL A 230 14.52 -34.45 2.17
C VAL A 230 13.34 -34.71 3.12
N PHE A 231 12.16 -34.94 2.54
CA PHE A 231 11.02 -35.62 3.16
C PHE A 231 11.27 -37.12 3.20
N PRO A 232 10.80 -37.82 4.25
CA PRO A 232 9.77 -38.83 3.98
C PRO A 232 8.67 -38.94 5.05
N GLY A 233 7.46 -39.23 4.58
CA GLY A 233 6.62 -40.31 5.08
C GLY A 233 5.70 -40.06 6.28
N LEU A 234 4.43 -39.76 5.99
CA LEU A 234 3.23 -40.47 6.48
C LEU A 234 2.05 -40.14 5.56
#